data_AF-A0A969WP74-F1
#
_entry.id   AF-A0A969WP74-F1
#
_cell.length_a   1.000
_cell.length_b   1.000
_cell.length_c   1.000
_cell.angle_alpha   90.00
_cell.angle_beta   90.00
_cell.angle_gamma   90.00
#
_symmetry.space_group_name_H-M   'P 1'
#
loop_
_entity.id
_entity.type
_entity.pdbx_description
1 polymer ?
#
loop_
_entity_poly.entity_id
_entity_poly.type
_entity_poly.pdbx_seq_one_letter_code
_entity_poly.pdbx_strand_id
1 'polypeptide(L)'
;CTGTGKIEASLLLTDEIENALKFILKKYSSKKITIKTHPFVESYLNKGWNSMTKKWGKQYKQKLVVFPMQEYTYMEYHFFNELGEEIIY
;
A
#
# COMPACT_ATOMS: atom_id res chain seq x y z
N CYS A 1 25.14 10.74 -13.66
CA CYS A 1 23.73 10.84 -13.24
C CYS A 1 23.37 9.63 -12.40
N THR A 2 23.43 9.79 -11.09
CA THR A 2 23.22 8.72 -10.10
C THR A 2 21.72 8.54 -9.93
N GLY A 3 21.18 7.35 -10.16
CA GLY A 3 19.74 7.05 -10.16
C GLY A 3 19.05 7.13 -8.78
N THR A 4 19.29 8.17 -8.00
CA THR A 4 18.71 8.39 -6.66
C THR A 4 17.22 8.74 -6.70
N GLY A 5 16.75 9.44 -7.74
CA GLY A 5 15.35 9.89 -7.81
C GLY A 5 14.31 8.76 -7.82
N LYS A 6 14.64 7.56 -8.33
CA LYS A 6 13.71 6.40 -8.32
C LYS A 6 13.56 5.79 -6.93
N ILE A 7 14.63 5.81 -6.13
CA ILE A 7 14.63 5.26 -4.77
C ILE A 7 13.89 6.24 -3.84
N GLU A 8 14.14 7.54 -4.00
CA GLU A 8 13.44 8.59 -3.27
C GLU A 8 11.93 8.56 -3.57
N ALA A 9 11.51 8.45 -4.83
CA ALA A 9 10.10 8.34 -5.19
C ALA A 9 9.42 7.08 -4.59
N SER A 10 10.14 5.95 -4.55
CA SER A 10 9.62 4.71 -3.94
C SER A 10 9.41 4.88 -2.44
N LEU A 11 10.35 5.55 -1.76
CA LEU A 11 10.27 5.80 -0.33
C LEU A 11 9.12 6.75 0.00
N LEU A 12 9.02 7.89 -0.69
CA LEU A 12 7.93 8.85 -0.52
C LEU A 12 6.56 8.20 -0.71
N LEU A 13 6.37 7.46 -1.82
CA LEU A 13 5.11 6.78 -2.11
C LEU A 13 4.73 5.80 -0.98
N THR A 14 5.72 5.13 -0.41
CA THR A 14 5.49 4.17 0.65
C THR A 14 5.08 4.84 1.97
N ASP A 15 5.73 5.95 2.32
CA ASP A 15 5.34 6.78 3.47
C ASP A 15 3.93 7.36 3.28
N GLU A 16 3.57 7.79 2.06
CA GLU A 16 2.20 8.25 1.75
C GLU A 16 1.16 7.14 1.94
N ILE A 17 1.42 5.94 1.42
CA ILE A 17 0.55 4.77 1.59
C ILE A 17 0.39 4.42 3.09
N GLU A 18 1.47 4.45 3.87
CA GLU A 18 1.41 4.17 5.32
C GLU A 18 0.54 5.19 6.05
N ASN A 19 0.72 6.48 5.75
CA ASN A 19 -0.07 7.55 6.35
C ASN A 19 -1.55 7.42 5.98
N ALA A 20 -1.86 7.22 4.70
CA ALA A 20 -3.21 6.98 4.21
C ALA A 20 -3.87 5.77 4.90
N LEU A 21 -3.14 4.64 4.99
CA LEU A 21 -3.59 3.46 5.71
C LEU A 21 -3.94 3.79 7.16
N LYS A 22 -3.08 4.55 7.86
CA LYS A 22 -3.35 4.98 9.24
C LYS A 22 -4.61 5.84 9.37
N PHE A 23 -4.87 6.74 8.41
CA PHE A 23 -6.11 7.52 8.36
C PHE A 23 -7.34 6.62 8.15
N ILE A 24 -7.27 5.71 7.19
CA ILE A 24 -8.35 4.75 6.89
C ILE A 24 -8.66 3.90 8.11
N LEU A 25 -7.65 3.33 8.76
CA LEU A 25 -7.82 2.49 9.94
C LEU A 25 -8.41 3.24 11.14
N LYS A 26 -8.17 4.55 11.24
CA LYS A 26 -8.75 5.41 12.28
C LYS A 26 -10.23 5.73 11.99
N LYS A 27 -10.59 5.92 10.72
CA LYS A 27 -11.94 6.32 10.30
C LYS A 27 -12.87 5.13 10.06
N TYR A 28 -12.33 4.02 9.56
CA TYR A 28 -13.05 2.82 9.16
C TYR A 28 -12.53 1.61 9.94
N SER A 29 -13.42 0.91 10.63
CA SER A 29 -13.09 -0.36 11.29
C SER A 29 -13.26 -1.53 10.33
N SER A 30 -12.45 -1.56 9.26
CA SER A 30 -12.41 -2.71 8.33
C SER A 30 -11.56 -3.81 8.95
N LYS A 31 -11.87 -5.10 8.76
CA LYS A 31 -10.98 -6.19 9.26
C LYS A 31 -9.88 -6.55 8.26
N LYS A 32 -10.13 -6.25 6.99
CA LYS A 32 -9.23 -6.50 5.87
C LYS A 32 -9.19 -5.26 4.99
N ILE A 33 -7.99 -4.84 4.65
CA ILE A 33 -7.73 -3.75 3.71
C ILE A 33 -6.94 -4.32 2.54
N THR A 34 -7.36 -3.92 1.34
CA THR A 34 -6.73 -4.33 0.09
C THR A 34 -6.18 -3.09 -0.60
N ILE A 35 -4.88 -3.06 -0.86
CA ILE A 35 -4.20 -1.99 -1.59
C ILE A 35 -4.05 -2.44 -3.03
N LYS A 36 -4.62 -1.71 -3.98
CA LYS A 36 -4.36 -1.93 -5.40
C LYS A 36 -3.37 -0.87 -5.88
N THR A 37 -2.27 -1.30 -6.50
CA THR A 37 -1.21 -0.42 -6.99
C THR A 37 -0.51 -1.04 -8.19
N HIS A 38 0.35 -0.29 -8.87
CA HIS A 38 1.14 -0.80 -9.99
C HIS A 38 2.00 -2.01 -9.59
N PRO A 39 2.17 -3.05 -10.45
CA PRO A 39 2.92 -4.28 -10.14
C PRO A 39 4.32 -4.05 -9.57
N PHE A 40 5.02 -3.01 -10.05
CA PHE A 40 6.34 -2.67 -9.54
C PHE A 40 6.31 -2.26 -8.06
N VAL A 41 5.31 -1.46 -7.67
CA VAL A 41 5.13 -1.00 -6.29
C VAL A 41 4.62 -2.14 -5.42
N GLU A 42 3.69 -2.95 -5.93
CA GLU A 42 3.22 -4.16 -5.25
C GLU A 42 4.40 -5.06 -4.88
N SER A 43 5.27 -5.35 -5.85
CA SER A 43 6.45 -6.19 -5.64
C SER A 43 7.44 -5.54 -4.70
N TYR A 44 7.54 -4.19 -4.68
CA TYR A 44 8.36 -3.46 -3.71
C TYR A 44 7.80 -3.60 -2.27
N LEU A 45 6.50 -3.40 -2.08
CA LEU A 45 5.82 -3.53 -0.79
C LEU A 45 5.85 -4.97 -0.25
N ASN A 46 5.76 -5.96 -1.15
CA ASN A 46 5.81 -7.38 -0.85
C ASN A 46 7.23 -7.98 -0.86
N LYS A 47 8.26 -7.17 -1.13
CA LYS A 47 9.63 -7.68 -1.30
C LYS A 47 10.18 -8.30 -0.01
N GLY A 48 10.64 -9.55 -0.13
CA GLY A 48 11.38 -10.25 0.92
C GLY A 48 10.53 -10.85 2.05
N TRP A 49 11.21 -11.47 3.02
CA TRP A 49 10.55 -12.18 4.12
C TRP A 49 9.84 -11.23 5.10
N ASN A 50 10.44 -10.07 5.35
CA ASN A 50 9.95 -8.98 6.21
C ASN A 50 9.31 -7.85 5.38
N SER A 51 8.43 -8.21 4.45
CA SER A 51 7.77 -7.24 3.58
C SER A 51 7.00 -6.16 4.36
N MET A 52 6.87 -4.98 3.76
CA MET A 52 6.20 -3.83 4.39
C MET A 52 4.73 -4.16 4.66
N THR A 53 4.09 -4.89 3.75
CA THR A 53 2.75 -5.44 3.92
C THR A 53 2.59 -6.25 5.20
N LYS A 54 3.54 -7.15 5.50
CA LYS A 54 3.53 -7.96 6.73
C LYS A 54 3.80 -7.11 7.97
N LYS A 55 4.74 -6.15 7.87
CA LYS A 55 5.06 -5.23 8.98
C LYS A 55 3.83 -4.42 9.38
N TRP A 56 3.16 -3.79 8.42
CA TRP A 56 1.93 -3.03 8.63
C TRP A 56 0.80 -3.93 9.13
N GLY A 57 0.58 -5.09 8.52
CA GLY A 57 -0.44 -6.03 8.97
C GLY A 57 -0.28 -6.44 10.44
N LYS A 58 0.97 -6.67 10.88
CA LYS A 58 1.28 -6.97 12.28
C LYS A 58 1.12 -5.75 13.19
N GLN A 59 1.58 -4.58 12.76
CA GLN A 59 1.53 -3.33 13.53
C GLN A 59 0.09 -2.88 13.79
N TYR A 60 -0.76 -2.95 12.78
CA TYR A 60 -2.15 -2.52 12.87
C TYR A 60 -3.12 -3.66 13.25
N LYS A 61 -2.63 -4.89 13.41
CA LYS A 61 -3.44 -6.11 13.64
C LYS A 61 -4.55 -6.27 12.60
N GLN A 62 -4.24 -5.97 11.36
CA GLN A 62 -5.17 -5.90 10.23
C GLN A 62 -4.68 -6.83 9.13
N LYS A 63 -5.62 -7.45 8.40
CA LYS A 63 -5.24 -8.26 7.23
C LYS A 63 -5.02 -7.34 6.05
N LEU A 64 -3.76 -7.09 5.70
CA LEU A 64 -3.38 -6.28 4.55
C LEU A 64 -3.05 -7.18 3.35
N VAL A 65 -3.62 -6.85 2.19
CA VAL A 65 -3.35 -7.53 0.92
C VAL A 65 -2.99 -6.48 -0.11
N VAL A 66 -1.96 -6.71 -0.92
CA VAL A 66 -1.59 -5.82 -2.03
C VAL A 66 -1.85 -6.56 -3.34
N PHE A 67 -2.57 -5.93 -4.26
CA PHE A 67 -2.85 -6.45 -5.59
C PHE A 67 -2.21 -5.60 -6.67
N PRO A 68 -1.61 -6.24 -7.69
CA PRO A 68 -1.04 -5.54 -8.83
C PRO A 68 -2.12 -5.13 -9.84
N MET A 69 -2.13 -3.87 -10.25
CA MET A 69 -3.01 -3.31 -11.29
C MET A 69 -2.14 -2.74 -12.42
N GLN A 70 -2.19 -3.37 -13.59
CA GLN A 70 -1.36 -2.97 -14.74
C GLN A 70 -1.79 -1.64 -15.34
N GLU A 71 -3.06 -1.28 -15.15
CA GLU A 71 -3.64 -0.02 -15.61
C GLU A 71 -3.25 1.18 -14.73
N TYR A 72 -2.72 0.96 -13.53
CA TYR A 72 -2.36 2.04 -12.61
C TYR A 72 -1.00 2.63 -12.93
N THR A 73 -0.89 3.94 -12.77
CA THR A 73 0.43 4.59 -12.87
C THR A 73 1.32 4.24 -11.68
N TYR A 74 2.63 4.48 -11.80
CA TYR A 74 3.59 4.14 -10.75
C TYR A 74 3.27 4.78 -9.38
N MET A 75 2.69 5.98 -9.35
CA MET A 75 2.34 6.70 -8.11
C MET A 75 0.87 6.51 -7.70
N GLU A 76 0.12 5.71 -8.45
CA GLU A 76 -1.31 5.52 -8.22
C GLU A 76 -1.56 4.30 -7.33
N TYR A 77 -2.44 4.52 -6.34
CA TYR A 77 -2.83 3.50 -5.39
C TYR A 77 -4.23 3.78 -4.86
N HIS A 78 -4.97 2.71 -4.61
CA HIS A 78 -6.34 2.78 -4.13
C HIS A 78 -6.54 1.74 -3.03
N PHE A 79 -7.27 2.10 -1.99
CA PHE A 79 -7.62 1.19 -0.91
C PHE A 79 -9.03 0.64 -1.10
N PHE A 80 -9.20 -0.63 -0.76
CA PHE A 80 -10.48 -1.32 -0.81
C PHE A 80 -10.75 -2.00 0.53
N ASN A 81 -12.01 -1.98 0.94
CA ASN A 81 -12.48 -2.68 2.13
C ASN A 81 -12.66 -4.20 1.84
N GLU A 82 -13.18 -4.93 2.83
CA GLU A 82 -13.48 -6.35 2.70
C GLU A 82 -14.62 -6.68 1.71
N LEU A 83 -15.49 -5.70 1.44
CA LEU A 83 -16.60 -5.79 0.49
C LEU A 83 -16.16 -5.51 -0.96
N GLY A 84 -14.89 -5.12 -1.16
CA GLY A 84 -14.36 -4.75 -2.47
C GLY A 84 -14.76 -3.34 -2.92
N GLU A 85 -15.28 -2.52 -2.01
CA GLU A 85 -15.57 -1.11 -2.25
C GLU A 85 -14.33 -0.26 -2.02
N GLU A 86 -14.15 0.73 -2.87
CA GLU A 86 -13.05 1.69 -2.75
C GLU A 86 -13.26 2.62 -1.55
N ILE A 87 -12.21 2.80 -0.75
CA ILE A 87 -12.20 3.70 0.40
C ILE A 87 -11.60 5.02 -0.03
N ILE A 88 -12.44 6.04 -0.17
CA ILE A 88 -12.02 7.42 -0.42
C ILE A 88 -11.75 8.09 0.95
N TYR A 89 -10.55 8.64 1.15
CA TYR A 89 -10.09 9.18 2.44
C TYR A 89 -9.61 10.63 2.35
#